data_AF-A0A9Q8P7X4-F1
#
_entry.id   AF-A0A9Q8P7X4-F1
#
_cell.length_a   1.000
_cell.length_b   1.000
_cell.length_c   1.000
_cell.angle_alpha   90.00
_cell.angle_beta   90.00
_cell.angle_gamma   90.00
#
_symmetry.space_group_name_H-M   'P 1'
#
loop_
_entity.id
_entity.type
_entity.pdbx_description
1 polymer ?
#
loop_
_entity_poly.entity_id
_entity_poly.type
_entity_poly.pdbx_seq_one_letter_code
_entity_poly.pdbx_strand_id
1 'polypeptide(L)'
;MAVFGLLLQLSLHILAASQTLITITETNRACSSRGTRSTASLSTQTRDGSTSASLWNTQGGTATTIANGGPTLVPGPPPSSNGGDLEILNPGNNGIMYYCAANDLASCSRLMVQLNATFSFPTVILEHSAYISRVDWSESELSIRFNSPGAYEYVKQSWNLPEASLVPRDLITPFVLATTAQESSGAQRDYFIVNKVHYDDADLVVVCYGSDLDLDGAVDDLGIQWGSYANEANTPAPSSISGSVGGSN
;
A
#
# COMPACT_ATOMS: atom_id res chain seq x y z
N MET A 1 44.26 2.13 43.88
CA MET A 1 43.50 1.27 42.95
C MET A 1 42.40 2.12 42.35
N ALA A 2 42.60 2.48 41.09
CA ALA A 2 41.80 3.43 40.34
C ALA A 2 41.30 2.72 39.09
N VAL A 3 39.99 2.48 38.98
CA VAL A 3 39.27 2.25 37.72
C VAL A 3 37.79 2.62 37.97
N PHE A 4 37.52 3.92 38.01
CA PHE A 4 36.16 4.48 37.93
C PHE A 4 36.29 5.70 37.01
N GLY A 5 36.26 5.46 35.70
CA GLY A 5 36.51 6.48 34.70
C GLY A 5 36.21 5.96 33.30
N LEU A 6 35.50 6.78 32.55
CA LEU A 6 35.17 6.65 31.12
C LEU A 6 34.16 5.56 30.74
N LEU A 7 32.89 5.96 30.62
CA LEU A 7 32.06 5.71 29.42
C LEU A 7 30.72 6.46 29.56
N LEU A 8 30.80 7.78 29.79
CA LEU A 8 29.66 8.69 29.72
C LEU A 8 29.97 9.81 28.72
N GLN A 9 30.26 9.42 27.48
CA GLN A 9 30.32 10.34 26.36
C GLN A 9 30.33 9.52 25.07
N LEU A 10 29.16 9.32 24.47
CA LEU A 10 29.07 9.13 23.02
C LEU A 10 27.65 9.50 22.53
N SER A 11 27.61 10.66 21.89
CA SER A 11 26.76 10.98 20.73
C SER A 11 25.24 11.02 20.90
N LEU A 12 24.73 12.13 21.44
CA LEU A 12 23.43 12.66 21.06
C LEU A 12 23.57 13.39 19.71
N HIS A 13 23.47 12.66 18.60
CA HIS A 13 23.30 13.27 17.27
C HIS A 13 21.81 13.44 17.01
N ILE A 14 21.37 14.69 17.13
CA ILE A 14 20.04 15.15 16.70
C ILE A 14 20.00 14.97 15.18
N LEU A 15 19.26 13.97 14.71
CA LEU A 15 18.93 13.83 13.29
C LEU A 15 17.84 14.86 12.98
N ALA A 16 18.24 15.95 12.33
CA ALA A 16 17.29 16.89 11.74
C ALA A 16 16.58 16.15 10.60
N ALA A 17 15.27 15.92 10.75
CA ALA A 17 14.42 15.42 9.70
C ALA A 17 14.43 16.42 8.53
N SER A 18 15.14 16.06 7.46
CA SER A 18 15.05 16.75 6.17
C SER A 18 13.73 16.34 5.53
N GLN A 19 12.73 17.21 5.60
CA GLN A 19 11.47 17.03 4.87
C GLN A 19 11.75 17.14 3.38
N THR A 20 11.89 16.00 2.71
CA THR A 20 11.99 15.92 1.26
C THR A 20 10.61 16.14 0.68
N LEU A 21 10.38 17.31 0.11
CA LEU A 21 9.16 17.64 -0.62
C LEU A 21 9.12 16.81 -1.93
N ILE A 22 8.36 15.72 -1.94
CA ILE A 22 8.12 14.94 -3.18
C ILE A 22 7.21 15.75 -4.09
N THR A 23 7.78 16.36 -5.12
CA THR A 23 7.02 17.03 -6.18
C THR A 23 6.62 15.97 -7.22
N ILE A 24 5.37 15.52 -7.15
CA ILE A 24 4.80 14.63 -8.17
C ILE A 24 4.62 15.45 -9.46
N THR A 25 5.45 15.18 -10.46
CA THR A 25 5.29 15.75 -11.80
C THR A 25 4.28 14.89 -12.57
N GLU A 26 3.02 15.33 -12.61
CA GLU A 26 2.01 14.74 -13.49
C GLU A 26 2.41 14.98 -14.96
N THR A 27 2.93 13.95 -15.61
CA THR A 27 3.06 13.96 -17.07
C THR A 27 1.72 13.60 -17.66
N ASN A 28 0.87 14.60 -17.91
CA ASN A 28 -0.36 14.45 -18.67
C ASN A 28 -0.03 14.03 -20.12
N ARG A 29 0.01 12.73 -20.38
CA ARG A 29 -0.05 12.19 -21.74
C ARG A 29 -1.51 12.17 -22.17
N ALA A 30 -1.91 13.22 -22.89
CA ALA A 30 -3.17 13.25 -23.61
C ALA A 30 -3.24 12.08 -24.60
N CYS A 31 -4.17 11.16 -24.35
CA CYS A 31 -4.54 10.12 -25.31
C CYS A 31 -5.25 10.79 -26.49
N SER A 32 -4.59 10.82 -27.65
CA SER A 32 -5.18 11.31 -28.89
C SER A 32 -6.15 10.27 -29.43
N SER A 33 -7.45 10.48 -29.21
CA SER A 33 -8.50 9.86 -30.01
C SER A 33 -9.00 10.88 -31.04
N ARG A 34 -9.31 10.35 -32.22
CA ARG A 34 -9.44 11.06 -33.50
C ARG A 34 -10.88 11.54 -33.70
N GLY A 35 -11.07 12.82 -34.03
CA GLY A 35 -12.33 13.45 -34.46
C GLY A 35 -13.05 14.17 -33.31
N THR A 36 -13.41 15.45 -33.35
CA THR A 36 -13.85 16.32 -34.45
C THR A 36 -13.51 17.78 -34.11
N ARG A 37 -13.27 18.63 -35.11
CA ARG A 37 -12.89 20.05 -35.02
C ARG A 37 -13.68 20.86 -33.99
N SER A 38 -12.97 21.59 -33.13
CA SER A 38 -13.38 22.92 -32.65
C SER A 38 -12.15 23.77 -32.39
N THR A 39 -12.12 24.93 -33.04
CA THR A 39 -11.05 25.93 -33.01
C THR A 39 -11.06 26.71 -31.71
N ALA A 40 -9.94 26.75 -31.00
CA ALA A 40 -9.66 27.76 -29.98
C ALA A 40 -8.23 28.30 -30.19
N SER A 41 -8.14 29.61 -30.35
CA SER A 41 -6.93 30.38 -30.62
C SER A 41 -6.07 30.54 -29.36
N LEU A 42 -4.77 30.39 -29.54
CA LEU A 42 -3.71 30.61 -28.55
C LEU A 42 -3.32 32.09 -28.53
N SER A 43 -3.44 32.76 -27.37
CA SER A 43 -2.86 34.09 -27.15
C SER A 43 -1.75 34.01 -26.12
N THR A 44 -0.52 34.25 -26.58
CA THR A 44 0.69 34.42 -25.77
C THR A 44 0.61 35.75 -25.03
N GLN A 45 0.74 35.77 -23.70
CA GLN A 45 0.93 37.00 -22.95
C GLN A 45 2.07 36.83 -21.94
N THR A 46 3.14 37.55 -22.22
CA THR A 46 4.34 37.77 -21.42
C THR A 46 3.96 38.40 -20.07
N ARG A 47 4.49 37.89 -18.95
CA ARG A 47 4.41 38.55 -17.64
C ARG A 47 5.81 38.90 -17.17
N ASP A 48 6.05 40.20 -17.06
CA ASP A 48 7.09 40.82 -16.26
C ASP A 48 6.40 41.69 -15.20
N GLY A 49 6.96 41.73 -13.99
CA GLY A 49 6.79 42.86 -13.06
C GLY A 49 5.70 42.75 -11.98
N SER A 50 6.16 42.66 -10.74
CA SER A 50 5.44 42.82 -9.46
C SER A 50 4.66 44.14 -9.34
N THR A 51 3.53 44.14 -8.62
CA THR A 51 3.22 45.10 -7.54
C THR A 51 1.88 44.77 -6.85
N SER A 52 1.78 45.29 -5.62
CA SER A 52 0.91 44.93 -4.52
C SER A 52 -0.53 45.49 -4.59
N ALA A 53 -1.39 44.85 -3.79
CA ALA A 53 -2.56 45.39 -3.08
C ALA A 53 -3.89 45.64 -3.82
N SER A 54 -4.88 44.85 -3.39
CA SER A 54 -6.30 45.14 -3.06
C SER A 54 -7.18 45.97 -4.01
N LEU A 55 -8.39 45.48 -4.30
CA LEU A 55 -9.67 45.89 -3.65
C LEU A 55 -10.87 45.26 -4.41
N TRP A 56 -11.75 44.61 -3.63
CA TRP A 56 -13.17 44.32 -3.84
C TRP A 56 -13.74 44.39 -5.27
N ASN A 57 -14.06 43.22 -5.84
CA ASN A 57 -15.23 43.10 -6.69
C ASN A 57 -16.05 41.88 -6.24
N THR A 58 -17.07 42.15 -5.43
CA THR A 58 -18.12 41.21 -5.07
C THR A 58 -19.02 41.04 -6.28
N GLN A 59 -18.72 40.06 -7.13
CA GLN A 59 -19.67 39.57 -8.12
C GLN A 59 -19.99 38.14 -7.74
N GLY A 60 -21.22 37.93 -7.27
CA GLY A 60 -21.78 36.65 -6.87
C GLY A 60 -21.83 35.68 -8.03
N GLY A 61 -20.69 35.07 -8.35
CA GLY A 61 -20.65 33.76 -8.95
C GLY A 61 -20.83 32.77 -7.81
N THR A 62 -21.91 32.00 -7.83
CA THR A 62 -21.97 30.76 -7.06
C THR A 62 -20.75 29.96 -7.49
N ALA A 63 -19.73 29.91 -6.62
CA ALA A 63 -18.62 29.00 -6.80
C ALA A 63 -19.22 27.61 -6.72
N THR A 64 -19.56 27.03 -7.87
CA THR A 64 -19.79 25.60 -7.94
C THR A 64 -18.44 24.99 -7.63
N THR A 65 -18.23 24.63 -6.37
CA THR A 65 -17.18 23.68 -6.01
C THR A 65 -17.46 22.45 -6.87
N ILE A 66 -16.66 22.26 -7.91
CA ILE A 66 -16.59 20.96 -8.56
C ILE A 66 -16.19 20.02 -7.42
N ALA A 67 -17.13 19.21 -6.96
CA ALA A 67 -16.82 18.15 -6.03
C ALA A 67 -15.78 17.30 -6.74
N ASN A 68 -14.52 17.46 -6.34
CA ASN A 68 -13.41 16.66 -6.81
C ASN A 68 -13.53 15.30 -6.12
N GLY A 69 -14.65 14.61 -6.38
CA GLY A 69 -15.00 13.32 -5.82
C GLY A 69 -14.48 12.24 -6.73
N GLY A 70 -13.15 12.13 -6.83
CA GLY A 70 -12.55 10.90 -7.32
C GLY A 70 -12.98 9.72 -6.43
N PRO A 71 -13.07 8.50 -6.97
CA PRO A 71 -13.39 7.33 -6.15
C PRO A 71 -12.35 7.16 -5.03
N THR A 72 -12.81 6.97 -3.80
CA THR A 72 -11.94 6.53 -2.70
C THR A 72 -11.46 5.12 -2.99
N LEU A 73 -10.15 4.95 -2.99
CA LEU A 73 -9.53 3.65 -3.09
C LEU A 73 -9.42 3.02 -1.71
N VAL A 74 -9.66 1.73 -1.65
CA VAL A 74 -9.54 0.91 -0.45
C VAL A 74 -8.65 -0.29 -0.74
N PRO A 75 -7.92 -0.83 0.25
CA PRO A 75 -7.20 -2.07 0.12
C PRO A 75 -8.08 -3.18 -0.46
N GLY A 76 -7.52 -3.92 -1.42
CA GLY A 76 -8.16 -5.05 -2.06
C GLY A 76 -7.21 -6.23 -2.19
N PRO A 77 -7.74 -7.44 -2.43
CA PRO A 77 -6.92 -8.59 -2.74
C PRO A 77 -6.23 -8.42 -4.11
N PRO A 78 -5.11 -9.12 -4.37
CA PRO A 78 -4.51 -9.15 -5.69
C PRO A 78 -5.47 -9.75 -6.72
N PRO A 79 -5.54 -9.22 -7.96
CA PRO A 79 -6.47 -9.69 -8.98
C PRO A 79 -6.18 -11.12 -9.48
N SER A 80 -4.96 -11.61 -9.29
CA SER A 80 -4.51 -12.93 -9.77
C SER A 80 -3.78 -13.76 -8.72
N SER A 81 -3.83 -13.40 -7.44
CA SER A 81 -3.15 -14.18 -6.41
C SER A 81 -3.87 -15.50 -6.17
N ASN A 82 -3.11 -16.59 -6.15
CA ASN A 82 -3.54 -17.78 -5.46
C ASN A 82 -3.48 -17.49 -3.95
N GLY A 83 -4.58 -17.01 -3.37
CA GLY A 83 -4.66 -16.79 -1.92
C GLY A 83 -4.45 -18.06 -1.10
N GLY A 84 -4.43 -19.24 -1.74
CA GLY A 84 -4.06 -20.51 -1.14
C GLY A 84 -2.56 -20.85 -1.18
N ASP A 85 -1.68 -19.95 -1.64
CA ASP A 85 -0.24 -20.12 -1.48
C ASP A 85 0.14 -19.91 0.00
N LEU A 86 0.98 -20.78 0.56
CA LEU A 86 1.45 -20.64 1.94
C LEU A 86 2.57 -19.62 2.07
N GLU A 87 3.36 -19.41 1.01
CA GLU A 87 4.52 -18.51 1.04
C GLU A 87 4.13 -17.05 1.27
N ILE A 88 2.88 -16.66 0.97
CA ILE A 88 2.36 -15.31 1.27
C ILE A 88 2.23 -15.04 2.78
N LEU A 89 2.23 -16.08 3.61
CA LEU A 89 2.24 -15.97 5.06
C LEU A 89 3.66 -15.84 5.62
N ASN A 90 4.69 -15.98 4.79
CA ASN A 90 6.08 -15.81 5.21
C ASN A 90 6.46 -14.32 5.19
N PRO A 91 7.03 -13.76 6.27
CA PRO A 91 7.46 -12.37 6.29
C PRO A 91 8.51 -12.09 5.20
N GLY A 92 8.28 -11.07 4.38
CA GLY A 92 9.18 -10.67 3.29
C GLY A 92 9.45 -9.17 3.25
N ASN A 93 10.62 -8.77 2.76
CA ASN A 93 11.00 -7.34 2.66
C ASN A 93 10.36 -6.59 1.49
N ASN A 94 9.68 -7.29 0.59
CA ASN A 94 9.04 -6.70 -0.57
C ASN A 94 7.62 -7.22 -0.68
N GLY A 95 6.69 -6.35 -1.06
CA GLY A 95 5.31 -6.74 -1.28
C GLY A 95 4.61 -5.84 -2.28
N ILE A 96 3.53 -6.36 -2.85
CA ILE A 96 2.68 -5.63 -3.77
C ILE A 96 1.31 -5.50 -3.12
N MET A 97 0.91 -4.30 -2.72
CA MET A 97 -0.41 -4.03 -2.19
C MET A 97 -1.32 -3.54 -3.31
N TYR A 98 -2.56 -4.00 -3.29
CA TYR A 98 -3.56 -3.60 -4.26
C TYR A 98 -4.62 -2.75 -3.58
N TYR A 99 -5.04 -1.72 -4.30
CA TYR A 99 -6.14 -0.85 -3.90
C TYR A 99 -7.10 -0.74 -5.07
N CYS A 100 -8.39 -0.83 -4.80
CA CYS A 100 -9.41 -0.64 -5.81
C CYS A 100 -10.53 0.26 -5.30
N ALA A 101 -11.36 0.74 -6.22
CA ALA A 101 -12.47 1.61 -5.84
C ALA A 101 -13.40 0.86 -4.87
N ALA A 102 -13.82 1.52 -3.78
CA ALA A 102 -14.63 0.91 -2.72
C ALA A 102 -15.92 0.22 -3.22
N ASN A 103 -16.46 0.69 -4.35
CA ASN A 103 -17.64 0.12 -5.00
C ASN A 103 -17.36 -1.06 -5.95
N ASP A 104 -16.11 -1.53 -6.04
CA ASP A 104 -15.66 -2.60 -6.94
C ASP A 104 -14.71 -3.62 -6.26
N LEU A 105 -14.84 -3.82 -4.95
CA LEU A 105 -13.99 -4.74 -4.18
C LEU A 105 -13.99 -6.20 -4.68
N ALA A 106 -15.10 -6.65 -5.27
CA ALA A 106 -15.25 -8.04 -5.71
C ALA A 106 -14.53 -8.36 -7.03
N SER A 107 -14.30 -7.34 -7.87
CA SER A 107 -13.70 -7.56 -9.20
C SER A 107 -12.47 -6.72 -9.47
N CYS A 108 -12.26 -5.63 -8.70
CA CYS A 108 -11.23 -4.61 -8.85
C CYS A 108 -10.90 -4.33 -10.35
N SER A 109 -11.92 -4.32 -11.22
CA SER A 109 -11.74 -4.47 -12.67
C SER A 109 -11.57 -3.13 -13.38
N ARG A 110 -12.02 -2.03 -12.76
CA ARG A 110 -12.12 -0.72 -13.44
C ARG A 110 -11.05 0.30 -13.04
N LEU A 111 -10.68 0.32 -11.77
CA LEU A 111 -9.66 1.24 -11.26
C LEU A 111 -8.88 0.54 -10.15
N MET A 112 -7.59 0.35 -10.42
CA MET A 112 -6.67 -0.30 -9.50
C MET A 112 -5.41 0.54 -9.36
N VAL A 113 -4.95 0.65 -8.12
CA VAL A 113 -3.60 1.09 -7.80
C VAL A 113 -2.84 -0.09 -7.27
N GLN A 114 -1.69 -0.32 -7.87
CA GLN A 114 -0.69 -1.24 -7.38
C GLN A 114 0.39 -0.42 -6.67
N LEU A 115 0.63 -0.75 -5.40
CA LEU A 115 1.72 -0.22 -4.60
C LEU A 115 2.80 -1.29 -4.47
N ASN A 116 3.96 -1.04 -5.06
CA ASN A 116 5.15 -1.87 -4.88
C ASN A 116 5.92 -1.29 -3.70
N ALA A 117 6.00 -2.01 -2.59
CA ALA A 117 6.62 -1.54 -1.36
C ALA A 117 7.89 -2.34 -1.05
N THR A 118 8.92 -1.61 -0.66
CA THR A 118 10.07 -2.16 0.08
C THR A 118 9.84 -1.83 1.55
N PHE A 119 9.79 -2.84 2.41
CA PHE A 119 9.46 -2.68 3.82
C PHE A 119 10.71 -2.56 4.70
N SER A 120 10.63 -1.70 5.71
CA SER A 120 11.68 -1.51 6.71
C SER A 120 11.89 -2.75 7.58
N PHE A 121 10.85 -3.58 7.71
CA PHE A 121 10.87 -4.87 8.38
C PHE A 121 10.27 -5.95 7.45
N PRO A 122 10.68 -7.22 7.57
CA PRO A 122 9.96 -8.32 6.92
C PRO A 122 8.47 -8.21 7.25
N THR A 123 7.61 -8.24 6.25
CA THR A 123 6.18 -7.93 6.39
C THR A 123 5.32 -9.04 5.81
N VAL A 124 4.21 -9.34 6.48
CA VAL A 124 3.14 -10.22 5.99
C VAL A 124 1.90 -9.37 5.73
N ILE A 125 1.32 -9.50 4.53
CA ILE A 125 0.07 -8.81 4.16
C ILE A 125 -1.08 -9.80 4.33
N LEU A 126 -1.82 -9.70 5.44
CA LEU A 126 -2.77 -10.75 5.86
C LEU A 126 -3.89 -10.96 4.84
N GLU A 127 -4.40 -9.89 4.22
CA GLU A 127 -5.51 -9.94 3.25
C GLU A 127 -5.17 -10.67 1.95
N HIS A 128 -3.90 -10.99 1.70
CA HIS A 128 -3.53 -11.80 0.55
C HIS A 128 -3.82 -13.28 0.77
N SER A 129 -3.95 -13.74 2.02
CA SER A 129 -4.18 -15.14 2.34
C SER A 129 -5.66 -15.49 2.47
N ALA A 130 -6.08 -16.52 1.73
CA ALA A 130 -7.38 -17.15 1.87
C ALA A 130 -7.47 -18.05 3.13
N TYR A 131 -6.35 -18.29 3.81
CA TYR A 131 -6.31 -19.12 5.02
C TYR A 131 -6.65 -18.37 6.30
N ILE A 132 -6.70 -17.04 6.25
CA ILE A 132 -7.06 -16.20 7.37
C ILE A 132 -8.58 -16.01 7.36
N SER A 133 -9.22 -16.45 8.43
CA SER A 133 -10.68 -16.36 8.59
C SER A 133 -11.11 -15.10 9.33
N ARG A 134 -10.27 -14.63 10.25
CA ARG A 134 -10.55 -13.47 11.09
C ARG A 134 -9.25 -12.90 11.63
N VAL A 135 -9.21 -11.57 11.69
CA VAL A 135 -8.18 -10.81 12.39
C VAL A 135 -8.91 -9.91 13.38
N ASP A 136 -8.55 -10.01 14.66
CA ASP A 136 -9.06 -9.18 15.73
C ASP A 136 -7.92 -8.31 16.26
N TRP A 137 -8.19 -7.02 16.39
CA TRP A 137 -7.20 -6.04 16.82
C TRP A 137 -7.57 -5.42 18.18
N SER A 138 -6.56 -5.23 19.02
CA SER A 138 -6.63 -4.45 20.26
C SER A 138 -5.33 -3.64 20.44
N GLU A 139 -5.29 -2.70 21.40
CA GLU A 139 -4.21 -1.71 21.55
C GLU A 139 -2.78 -2.26 21.51
N SER A 140 -2.54 -3.50 21.98
CA SER A 140 -1.20 -4.11 22.00
C SER A 140 -1.18 -5.57 21.55
N GLU A 141 -2.29 -6.05 20.98
CA GLU A 141 -2.46 -7.45 20.62
C GLU A 141 -3.30 -7.58 19.35
N LEU A 142 -2.80 -8.40 18.42
CA LEU A 142 -3.42 -8.76 17.17
C LEU A 142 -3.60 -10.28 17.14
N SER A 143 -4.85 -10.74 17.10
CA SER A 143 -5.22 -12.15 17.06
C SER A 143 -5.63 -12.55 15.64
N ILE A 144 -5.03 -13.63 15.11
CA ILE A 144 -5.25 -14.13 13.75
C ILE A 144 -5.79 -15.55 13.85
N ARG A 145 -7.01 -15.77 13.34
CA ARG A 145 -7.62 -17.11 13.27
C ARG A 145 -7.49 -17.70 11.88
N PHE A 146 -6.94 -18.91 11.81
CA PHE A 146 -6.78 -19.66 10.57
C PHE A 146 -7.96 -20.61 10.33
N ASN A 147 -8.35 -20.80 9.07
CA ASN A 147 -9.34 -21.82 8.67
C ASN A 147 -8.69 -23.13 8.21
N SER A 148 -7.35 -23.20 8.19
CA SER A 148 -6.57 -24.33 7.69
C SER A 148 -5.48 -24.71 8.70
N PRO A 149 -5.50 -25.93 9.26
CA PRO A 149 -4.44 -26.41 10.14
C PRO A 149 -3.06 -26.37 9.47
N GLY A 150 -2.97 -26.66 8.18
CA GLY A 150 -1.70 -26.63 7.45
C GLY A 150 -1.10 -25.22 7.34
N ALA A 151 -1.95 -24.20 7.18
CA ALA A 151 -1.50 -22.81 7.15
C ALA A 151 -1.06 -22.31 8.54
N TYR A 152 -1.79 -22.70 9.57
CA TYR A 152 -1.43 -22.44 10.96
C TYR A 152 -0.06 -23.06 11.31
N GLU A 153 0.16 -24.34 10.97
CA GLU A 153 1.44 -25.02 11.19
C GLU A 153 2.59 -24.38 10.39
N TYR A 154 2.33 -23.94 9.15
CA TYR A 154 3.31 -23.20 8.36
C TYR A 154 3.71 -21.88 9.01
N VAL A 155 2.74 -21.12 9.52
CA VAL A 155 2.98 -19.88 10.26
C VAL A 155 3.77 -20.14 11.54
N LYS A 156 3.42 -21.18 12.30
CA LYS A 156 4.13 -21.58 13.52
C LYS A 156 5.60 -21.92 13.26
N GLN A 157 5.92 -22.45 12.08
CA GLN A 157 7.30 -22.75 11.67
C GLN A 157 8.04 -21.54 11.10
N SER A 158 7.35 -20.66 10.36
CA SER A 158 7.97 -19.52 9.66
C SER A 158 8.13 -18.29 10.55
N TRP A 159 7.17 -18.02 11.44
CA TRP A 159 7.20 -16.89 12.37
C TRP A 159 8.02 -17.27 13.59
N ASN A 160 9.34 -17.36 13.40
CA ASN A 160 10.28 -17.81 14.40
C ASN A 160 10.60 -16.73 15.45
N LEU A 161 9.55 -16.20 16.08
CA LEU A 161 9.67 -15.35 17.26
C LEU A 161 9.62 -16.24 18.50
N PRO A 162 10.54 -16.04 19.46
CA PRO A 162 10.56 -16.86 20.66
C PRO A 162 9.28 -16.68 21.46
N GLU A 163 8.77 -17.80 21.96
CA GLU A 163 7.67 -17.78 22.91
C GLU A 163 8.14 -17.04 24.17
N ALA A 164 7.50 -15.90 24.45
CA ALA A 164 7.50 -14.98 25.61
C ALA A 164 8.72 -14.84 26.56
N SER A 165 9.54 -15.86 26.83
CA SER A 165 10.30 -15.98 28.07
C SER A 165 11.74 -16.50 27.97
N LEU A 166 12.25 -16.96 26.82
CA LEU A 166 13.53 -17.70 26.81
C LEU A 166 14.65 -17.19 25.88
N VAL A 167 14.43 -16.14 25.08
CA VAL A 167 15.46 -15.64 24.15
C VAL A 167 15.74 -14.14 24.40
N PRO A 168 17.03 -13.72 24.49
CA PRO A 168 17.40 -12.31 24.58
C PRO A 168 16.78 -11.50 23.43
N ARG A 169 16.21 -10.33 23.76
CA ARG A 169 15.54 -9.44 22.78
C ARG A 169 16.41 -9.10 21.56
N ASP A 170 17.72 -9.05 21.74
CA ASP A 170 18.69 -8.69 20.69
C ASP A 170 18.87 -9.76 19.61
N LEU A 171 18.34 -10.96 19.81
CA LEU A 171 18.36 -12.08 18.85
C LEU A 171 17.03 -12.28 18.13
N ILE A 172 16.05 -11.41 18.39
CA ILE A 172 14.72 -11.48 17.82
C ILE A 172 14.67 -10.53 16.63
N THR A 173 14.45 -11.07 15.43
CA THR A 173 14.15 -10.25 14.25
C THR A 173 12.65 -9.98 14.23
N PRO A 174 12.17 -8.78 14.56
CA PRO A 174 10.75 -8.46 14.48
C PRO A 174 10.28 -8.49 13.02
N PHE A 175 8.99 -8.69 12.84
CA PHE A 175 8.32 -8.57 11.55
C PHE A 175 7.06 -7.74 11.71
N VAL A 176 6.50 -7.29 10.60
CA VAL A 176 5.30 -6.45 10.57
C VAL A 176 4.13 -7.23 9.98
N LEU A 177 2.96 -7.02 10.55
CA LEU A 177 1.69 -7.46 9.99
C LEU A 177 0.99 -6.25 9.37
N ALA A 178 0.73 -6.30 8.08
CA ALA A 178 -0.12 -5.33 7.40
C ALA A 178 -1.54 -5.88 7.31
N THR A 179 -2.51 -5.15 7.85
CA THR A 179 -3.93 -5.55 7.84
C THR A 179 -4.88 -4.36 7.79
N THR A 180 -6.17 -4.56 7.54
CA THR A 180 -7.21 -3.53 7.64
C THR A 180 -8.12 -3.74 8.86
N ALA A 181 -7.66 -4.48 9.87
CA ALA A 181 -8.49 -4.95 10.97
C ALA A 181 -8.79 -3.89 12.04
N GLN A 182 -7.94 -2.87 12.20
CA GLN A 182 -8.14 -1.80 13.18
C GLN A 182 -9.12 -0.74 12.65
N GLU A 183 -9.05 -0.45 11.35
CA GLU A 183 -9.82 0.63 10.74
C GLU A 183 -11.24 0.17 10.36
N SER A 184 -12.24 0.75 11.04
CA SER A 184 -13.66 0.37 10.85
C SER A 184 -14.21 0.61 9.43
N SER A 185 -13.61 1.53 8.67
CA SER A 185 -14.00 1.79 7.28
C SER A 185 -13.25 0.92 6.26
N GLY A 186 -12.23 0.15 6.70
CA GLY A 186 -11.34 -0.64 5.87
C GLY A 186 -10.61 0.17 4.78
N ALA A 187 -10.47 1.48 4.94
CA ALA A 187 -9.96 2.39 3.92
C ALA A 187 -8.43 2.47 3.88
N GLN A 188 -7.77 2.07 4.97
CA GLN A 188 -6.32 2.11 5.10
C GLN A 188 -5.82 0.78 5.69
N ARG A 189 -4.52 0.54 5.47
CA ARG A 189 -3.82 -0.57 6.09
C ARG A 189 -3.12 -0.05 7.34
N ASP A 190 -3.29 -0.81 8.41
CA ASP A 190 -2.59 -0.69 9.66
C ASP A 190 -1.36 -1.60 9.62
N TYR A 191 -0.26 -1.13 10.22
CA TYR A 191 0.98 -1.89 10.32
C TYR A 191 1.26 -2.16 11.79
N PHE A 192 1.42 -3.43 12.15
CA PHE A 192 1.68 -3.87 13.52
C PHE A 192 3.04 -4.53 13.62
N ILE A 193 3.98 -3.94 14.37
CA ILE A 193 5.28 -4.57 14.58
C ILE A 193 5.17 -5.66 15.66
N VAL A 194 5.39 -6.90 15.26
CA VAL A 194 5.30 -8.07 16.12
C VAL A 194 6.65 -8.30 16.80
N ASN A 195 6.63 -8.32 18.12
CA ASN A 195 7.82 -8.61 18.95
C ASN A 195 7.71 -9.94 19.70
N LYS A 196 6.51 -10.52 19.76
CA LYS A 196 6.23 -11.77 20.46
C LYS A 196 4.99 -12.43 19.85
N VAL A 197 5.01 -13.75 19.80
CA VAL A 197 3.89 -14.57 19.30
C VAL A 197 3.52 -15.61 20.33
N HIS A 198 2.23 -15.91 20.44
CA HIS A 198 1.68 -17.03 21.16
C HIS A 198 0.78 -17.84 20.22
N TYR A 199 0.84 -19.16 20.34
CA TYR A 199 0.20 -20.12 19.46
C TYR A 199 -0.86 -20.90 20.24
N ASP A 200 -2.13 -20.73 19.87
CA ASP A 200 -3.25 -21.50 20.40
C ASP A 200 -3.64 -22.60 19.42
N ASP A 201 -3.11 -23.79 19.69
CA ASP A 201 -3.30 -24.98 18.87
C ASP A 201 -4.75 -25.50 18.88
N ALA A 202 -5.55 -25.18 19.91
CA ALA A 202 -6.91 -25.66 20.03
C ALA A 202 -7.86 -24.92 19.08
N ASP A 203 -7.63 -23.62 18.93
CA ASP A 203 -8.48 -22.70 18.16
C ASP A 203 -7.91 -22.33 16.79
N LEU A 204 -6.69 -22.78 16.47
CA LEU A 204 -5.89 -22.37 15.31
C LEU A 204 -5.71 -20.84 15.28
N VAL A 205 -5.39 -20.27 16.43
CA VAL A 205 -5.23 -18.83 16.62
C VAL A 205 -3.78 -18.50 16.92
N VAL A 206 -3.27 -17.48 16.24
CA VAL A 206 -1.97 -16.88 16.53
C VAL A 206 -2.20 -15.52 17.15
N VAL A 207 -1.67 -15.32 18.35
CA VAL A 207 -1.77 -14.06 19.10
C VAL A 207 -0.42 -13.35 19.02
N CYS A 208 -0.39 -12.22 18.33
CA CYS A 208 0.78 -11.38 18.13
C CYS A 208 0.75 -10.20 19.10
N TYR A 209 1.84 -10.00 19.84
CA TYR A 209 2.03 -8.86 20.72
C TYR A 209 3.02 -7.88 20.10
N GLY A 210 2.75 -6.60 20.26
CA GLY A 210 3.42 -5.58 19.47
C GLY A 210 2.92 -4.17 19.73
N SER A 211 3.15 -3.31 18.75
CA SER A 211 2.64 -1.94 18.73
C SER A 211 2.35 -1.51 17.29
N ASP A 212 1.52 -0.50 17.17
CA ASP A 212 1.23 0.16 15.89
C ASP A 212 2.51 0.80 15.34
N LEU A 213 2.61 0.80 14.01
CA LEU A 213 3.68 1.40 13.25
C LEU A 213 3.05 2.29 12.18
N ASP A 214 3.49 3.54 12.12
CA ASP A 214 3.08 4.44 11.05
C ASP A 214 3.65 3.96 9.71
N LEU A 215 3.01 4.36 8.60
CA LEU A 215 3.47 4.00 7.24
C LEU A 215 4.96 4.31 7.01
N ASP A 216 5.43 5.47 7.49
CA ASP A 216 6.83 5.92 7.37
C ASP A 216 7.81 5.04 8.18
N GLY A 217 7.32 4.35 9.21
CA GLY A 217 8.11 3.37 9.96
C GLY A 217 8.07 1.96 9.36
N ALA A 218 7.06 1.66 8.54
CA ALA A 218 6.83 0.34 7.97
C ALA A 218 7.42 0.18 6.55
N VAL A 219 7.49 1.26 5.78
CA VAL A 219 7.82 1.25 4.34
C VAL A 219 9.01 2.18 4.05
N ASP A 220 10.09 1.61 3.51
CA ASP A 220 11.29 2.35 3.11
C ASP A 220 11.15 3.00 1.72
N ASP A 221 10.49 2.30 0.79
CA ASP A 221 10.28 2.78 -0.58
C ASP A 221 8.91 2.35 -1.11
N LEU A 222 8.27 3.23 -1.88
CA LEU A 222 6.93 3.02 -2.40
C LEU A 222 6.83 3.45 -3.87
N GLY A 223 6.65 2.47 -4.75
CA GLY A 223 6.34 2.68 -6.16
C GLY A 223 4.84 2.57 -6.42
N ILE A 224 4.24 3.61 -7.02
CA ILE A 224 2.81 3.65 -7.36
C ILE A 224 2.62 3.39 -8.85
N GLN A 225 1.75 2.44 -9.19
CA GLN A 225 1.31 2.19 -10.55
C GLN A 225 -0.21 2.24 -10.64
N TRP A 226 -0.72 3.08 -11.54
CA TRP A 226 -2.14 3.22 -11.84
C TRP A 226 -2.51 2.35 -13.04
N GLY A 227 -3.68 1.72 -13.00
CA GLY A 227 -4.17 0.94 -14.13
C GLY A 227 -5.59 0.41 -13.94
N SER A 228 -5.97 -0.44 -14.89
CA SER A 228 -7.18 -1.25 -14.88
C SER A 228 -6.79 -2.67 -15.23
N TYR A 229 -7.33 -3.66 -14.51
CA TYR A 229 -7.08 -5.07 -14.81
C TYR A 229 -8.18 -5.56 -15.74
N ALA A 230 -7.83 -5.94 -16.98
CA ALA A 230 -8.77 -6.65 -17.84
C ALA A 230 -8.77 -8.11 -17.37
N ASN A 231 -9.88 -8.57 -16.77
CA ASN A 231 -10.08 -10.00 -16.56
C ASN A 231 -10.04 -10.66 -17.94
N GLU A 232 -9.01 -11.46 -18.24
CA GLU A 232 -8.84 -12.14 -19.53
C GLU A 232 -9.93 -13.20 -19.84
N ALA A 233 -11.03 -13.23 -19.08
CA ALA A 233 -12.11 -14.19 -19.28
C ALA A 233 -12.98 -13.92 -20.52
N ASN A 234 -12.84 -12.81 -21.25
CA ASN A 234 -13.64 -12.53 -22.45
C ASN A 234 -12.98 -11.52 -23.42
N THR A 235 -11.73 -11.74 -23.81
CA THR A 235 -11.21 -11.07 -25.01
C THR A 235 -11.37 -12.04 -26.19
N PRO A 236 -12.33 -11.84 -27.12
CA PRO A 236 -12.31 -12.56 -28.38
C PRO A 236 -10.95 -12.31 -29.03
N ALA A 237 -10.26 -13.38 -29.41
CA ALA A 237 -8.96 -13.30 -30.07
C ALA A 237 -8.99 -12.22 -31.17
N PRO A 238 -7.98 -11.34 -31.27
CA PRO A 238 -7.94 -10.34 -32.32
C PRO A 238 -7.98 -11.06 -33.67
N SER A 239 -9.08 -10.87 -34.40
CA SER A 239 -9.22 -11.37 -35.76
C SER A 239 -8.19 -10.64 -36.62
N SER A 240 -7.17 -11.36 -37.09
CA SER A 240 -6.17 -10.82 -37.99
C SER A 240 -6.81 -10.51 -39.35
N ILE A 241 -7.19 -9.25 -39.57
CA ILE A 241 -7.53 -8.75 -40.89
C ILE A 241 -6.21 -8.61 -41.66
N SER A 242 -5.89 -9.64 -42.47
CA SER A 242 -4.80 -9.58 -43.44
C SER A 242 -5.24 -8.74 -44.64
N GLY A 243 -4.87 -7.47 -44.64
CA GLY A 243 -5.03 -6.58 -45.79
C GLY A 243 -3.78 -6.64 -46.68
N SER A 244 -3.82 -7.44 -47.75
CA SER A 244 -2.85 -7.35 -48.83
C SER A 244 -3.21 -6.17 -49.73
N VAL A 245 -2.37 -5.12 -49.73
CA VAL A 245 -2.45 -4.04 -50.73
C VAL A 245 -1.60 -4.47 -51.92
N GLY A 246 -2.26 -5.01 -52.95
CA GLY A 246 -1.66 -5.26 -54.25
C GLY A 246 -1.44 -3.94 -55.00
N GLY A 247 -0.18 -3.55 -55.17
CA GLY A 247 0.21 -2.51 -56.12
C GLY A 247 0.31 -3.09 -57.52
N SER A 248 -0.44 -2.54 -58.47
CA SER A 248 -0.28 -2.79 -59.89
C SER A 248 0.34 -1.56 -60.56
N ASN A 249 1.33 -1.82 -61.41
CA ASN A 249 2.08 -0.88 -62.26
C ASN A 249 1.18 -0.02 -63.16
#